data_AF-A0A959JE80-F1
#
_entry.id   AF-A0A959JE80-F1
#
_cell.length_a   1.000
_cell.length_b   1.000
_cell.length_c   1.000
_cell.angle_alpha   90.00
_cell.angle_beta   90.00
_cell.angle_gamma   90.00
#
_symmetry.space_group_name_H-M   'P 1'
#
loop_
_entity.id
_entity.type
_entity.pdbx_description
1 polymer ?
#
loop_
_entity_poly.entity_id
_entity_poly.type
_entity_poly.pdbx_seq_one_letter_code
_entity_poly.pdbx_strand_id
1 'polypeptide(L)'
;MCSTCGCGETDGITITLFNIDEKKQVLVTDSVQTPTAPFAKDHHHHHHDLHGGQKPGHVHSHAGHDHPHIHFPATKTVVDLEVDILQQNQLLAERNRGYFAAKSILALNLVSSPGSGKTSLLEQTLNDLKGKTDCSVIEGDQQSSQDANRIAATQAPVVQINTGKGCHLDADMVAKALKQLRPKNDIILFIENVGNLVCPALFDLGEAKRVVIISVTEGDDKPLKYPDM
;
A
#
# COMPACT_ATOMS: atom_id res chain seq x y z
N MET A 1 2.87 2.99 -14.93
CA MET A 1 1.63 3.40 -14.25
C MET A 1 0.64 2.26 -14.42
N CYS A 2 0.07 1.73 -13.35
CA CYS A 2 -1.04 0.77 -13.45
C CYS A 2 -2.31 1.53 -13.85
N SER A 3 -2.87 1.22 -15.02
CA SER A 3 -4.11 1.83 -15.53
C SER A 3 -5.36 1.45 -14.73
N THR A 4 -5.28 0.36 -13.97
CA THR A 4 -6.38 -0.23 -13.20
C THR A 4 -6.57 0.44 -11.83
N CYS A 5 -5.46 0.83 -11.19
CA CYS A 5 -5.42 1.41 -9.83
C CYS A 5 -5.06 2.91 -9.81
N GLY A 6 -4.27 3.40 -10.78
CA GLY A 6 -3.51 4.65 -10.63
C GLY A 6 -2.21 4.49 -9.82
N CYS A 7 -1.96 3.31 -9.26
CA CYS A 7 -0.72 2.92 -8.59
C CYS A 7 0.50 3.27 -9.47
N GLY A 8 1.30 4.26 -9.04
CA GLY A 8 2.51 4.71 -9.73
C GLY A 8 2.78 6.22 -9.71
N GLU A 9 1.79 7.06 -9.42
CA GLU A 9 2.03 8.48 -9.08
C GLU A 9 2.07 8.63 -7.55
N THR A 10 3.22 9.00 -7.00
CA THR A 10 3.38 9.36 -5.59
C THR A 10 3.19 10.86 -5.34
N ASP A 11 3.00 11.64 -6.40
CA ASP A 11 2.82 13.08 -6.34
C ASP A 11 1.48 13.43 -5.67
N GLY A 12 1.56 14.17 -4.57
CA GLY A 12 0.39 14.64 -3.82
C GLY A 12 0.00 13.80 -2.60
N ILE A 13 0.69 12.69 -2.31
CA ILE A 13 0.50 11.99 -1.03
C ILE A 13 1.06 12.89 0.10
N THR A 14 0.25 13.20 1.10
CA THR A 14 0.71 13.95 2.29
C THR A 14 0.27 13.27 3.57
N ILE A 15 1.15 13.26 4.58
CA ILE A 15 0.89 12.67 5.89
C ILE A 15 1.02 13.77 6.95
N THR A 16 -0.01 13.95 7.76
CA THR A 16 -0.12 15.06 8.72
C THR A 16 -0.53 14.55 10.08
N LEU A 17 0.28 14.85 11.11
CA LEU A 17 -0.04 14.58 12.50
C LEU A 17 -0.91 15.70 13.08
N PHE A 18 -1.97 15.32 13.79
CA PHE A 18 -2.87 16.23 14.51
C PHE A 18 -2.56 16.16 16.00
N ASN A 19 -1.97 17.23 16.54
CA ASN A 19 -1.71 17.34 17.97
C ASN A 19 -2.98 17.71 18.73
N ILE A 20 -3.18 17.07 19.88
CA ILE A 20 -4.34 17.30 20.76
C ILE A 20 -4.20 18.61 21.54
N ASP A 21 -2.97 18.94 21.96
CA ASP A 21 -2.70 20.06 22.90
C ASP A 21 -2.45 21.41 22.21
N GLU A 22 -2.12 21.42 20.92
CA GLU A 22 -2.06 22.62 20.09
C GLU A 22 -2.78 22.36 18.77
N LYS A 23 -3.72 23.23 18.39
CA LYS A 23 -4.42 23.22 17.08
C LYS A 23 -3.48 23.59 15.92
N LYS A 24 -2.38 22.88 15.77
CA LYS A 24 -1.37 23.02 14.72
C LYS A 24 -1.24 21.70 13.98
N GLN A 25 -1.59 21.74 12.70
CA GLN A 25 -1.22 20.69 11.75
C GLN A 25 0.29 20.77 11.55
N VAL A 26 1.00 19.67 11.77
CA VAL A 26 2.41 19.56 11.40
C VAL A 26 2.48 18.77 10.10
N LEU A 27 2.59 19.50 8.99
CA LEU A 27 2.76 18.92 7.66
C LEU A 27 4.17 18.32 7.55
N VAL A 28 4.28 16.99 7.43
CA VAL A 28 5.56 16.30 7.21
C VAL A 28 5.48 15.58 5.87
N THR A 29 5.95 16.25 4.81
CA THR A 29 6.01 15.69 3.46
C THR A 29 7.24 14.80 3.30
N ASP A 30 7.10 13.53 3.69
CA ASP A 30 7.99 12.46 3.20
C ASP A 30 7.65 12.20 1.72
N SER A 31 8.43 12.77 0.81
CA SER A 31 8.32 12.45 -0.61
C SER A 31 8.72 10.98 -0.85
N VAL A 32 7.83 10.22 -1.48
CA VAL A 32 8.02 8.78 -1.69
C VAL A 32 9.02 8.56 -2.82
N GLN A 33 10.30 8.47 -2.48
CA GLN A 33 11.33 8.07 -3.44
C GLN A 33 11.38 6.55 -3.56
N THR A 34 11.07 6.04 -4.75
CA THR A 34 11.39 4.66 -5.14
C THR A 34 12.90 4.44 -5.13
N PRO A 35 13.42 3.37 -4.50
CA PRO A 35 14.86 3.13 -4.45
C PRO A 35 15.40 2.70 -5.83
N THR A 36 16.03 3.63 -6.54
CA THR A 36 16.80 3.36 -7.75
C THR A 36 18.15 2.72 -7.41
N ALA A 37 18.17 1.41 -7.18
CA ALA A 37 19.41 0.67 -6.93
C ALA A 37 20.21 0.45 -8.24
N PRO A 38 21.47 0.92 -8.35
CA PRO A 38 22.33 0.61 -9.49
C PRO A 38 23.11 -0.68 -9.20
N PHE A 39 22.69 -1.80 -9.79
CA PHE A 39 23.45 -3.05 -9.77
C PHE A 39 24.03 -3.37 -11.16
N ALA A 40 25.21 -2.81 -11.42
CA ALA A 40 26.14 -3.37 -12.39
C ALA A 40 26.99 -4.43 -11.68
N LYS A 41 27.06 -5.65 -12.22
CA LYS A 41 28.07 -6.66 -11.89
C LYS A 41 28.48 -7.41 -13.14
N ASP A 42 29.77 -7.31 -13.47
CA ASP A 42 30.40 -8.08 -14.54
C ASP A 42 30.45 -9.57 -14.19
N HIS A 43 30.15 -10.42 -15.17
CA HIS A 43 30.43 -11.84 -15.11
C HIS A 43 31.24 -12.26 -16.34
N HIS A 44 32.56 -12.39 -16.14
CA HIS A 44 33.45 -12.99 -17.14
C HIS A 44 33.23 -14.50 -17.18
N HIS A 45 32.89 -15.03 -18.37
CA HIS A 45 32.88 -16.47 -18.63
C HIS A 45 34.12 -16.86 -19.42
N HIS A 46 34.98 -17.70 -18.82
CA HIS A 46 36.01 -18.45 -19.56
C HIS A 46 35.38 -19.70 -20.18
N HIS A 47 35.56 -19.89 -21.48
CA HIS A 47 35.27 -21.16 -22.15
C HIS A 47 36.57 -21.86 -22.54
N HIS A 48 36.75 -23.08 -22.06
CA HIS A 48 37.62 -24.10 -22.63
C HIS A 48 36.75 -25.10 -23.40
N ASP A 49 37.27 -25.62 -24.51
CA ASP A 49 37.10 -26.98 -25.09
C ASP A 49 37.58 -26.92 -26.56
N LEU A 50 38.73 -27.50 -26.90
CA LEU A 50 39.01 -28.92 -27.23
C LEU A 50 38.68 -29.31 -28.68
N HIS A 51 39.69 -29.88 -29.37
CA HIS A 51 39.70 -30.17 -30.80
C HIS A 51 39.22 -31.59 -31.15
N GLY A 52 38.66 -31.77 -32.36
CA GLY A 52 38.63 -33.09 -33.02
C GLY A 52 37.90 -33.16 -34.37
N GLY A 53 38.55 -33.75 -35.39
CA GLY A 53 37.85 -34.47 -36.48
C GLY A 53 37.79 -33.81 -37.87
N GLN A 54 38.41 -34.48 -38.87
CA GLN A 54 38.30 -34.25 -40.32
C GLN A 54 37.45 -35.41 -40.93
N LYS A 55 36.81 -35.41 -42.12
CA LYS A 55 36.65 -34.55 -43.34
C LYS A 55 35.54 -35.23 -44.22
N PRO A 56 35.23 -34.84 -45.48
CA PRO A 56 34.66 -33.58 -46.01
C PRO A 56 33.39 -33.82 -46.91
N GLY A 57 32.65 -32.75 -47.26
CA GLY A 57 31.85 -32.74 -48.50
C GLY A 57 30.43 -32.21 -48.39
N HIS A 58 30.24 -30.95 -48.79
CA HIS A 58 29.28 -30.47 -49.80
C HIS A 58 29.28 -28.94 -49.78
N VAL A 59 29.53 -28.32 -50.94
CA VAL A 59 29.68 -26.86 -51.04
C VAL A 59 28.32 -26.23 -51.33
N HIS A 60 27.70 -25.65 -50.30
CA HIS A 60 26.59 -24.72 -50.47
C HIS A 60 27.05 -23.32 -50.04
N SER A 61 27.26 -22.45 -51.03
CA SER A 61 27.57 -21.04 -50.79
C SER A 61 26.29 -20.30 -50.43
N HIS A 62 26.04 -20.14 -49.13
CA HIS A 62 25.14 -19.11 -48.64
C HIS A 62 25.97 -18.11 -47.83
N ALA A 63 26.00 -16.87 -48.31
CA ALA A 63 26.69 -15.77 -47.65
C ALA A 63 26.13 -15.57 -46.24
N GLY A 64 27.02 -15.27 -45.30
CA GLY A 64 26.69 -15.25 -43.88
C GLY A 64 25.64 -14.21 -43.52
N HIS A 65 24.62 -14.67 -42.80
CA HIS A 65 23.79 -13.84 -41.95
C HIS A 65 23.86 -14.38 -40.52
N ASP A 66 24.99 -14.12 -39.86
CA ASP A 66 25.06 -14.12 -38.40
C ASP A 66 24.17 -12.97 -37.91
N HIS A 67 22.88 -13.27 -37.73
CA HIS A 67 21.99 -12.38 -37.01
C HIS A 67 22.33 -12.47 -35.53
N PRO A 68 22.76 -11.38 -34.87
CA PRO A 68 22.87 -11.39 -33.42
C PRO A 68 21.47 -11.61 -32.86
N HIS A 69 21.27 -12.74 -32.18
CA HIS A 69 20.12 -12.93 -31.31
C HIS A 69 20.28 -11.97 -30.12
N ILE A 70 19.86 -10.71 -30.34
CA ILE A 70 19.66 -9.76 -29.27
C ILE A 70 18.52 -10.32 -28.43
N HIS A 71 18.89 -10.95 -27.30
CA HIS A 71 17.95 -11.15 -26.21
C HIS A 71 17.57 -9.78 -25.67
N PHE A 72 16.55 -9.17 -26.29
CA PHE A 72 15.85 -8.06 -25.68
C PHE A 72 15.39 -8.53 -24.29
N PRO A 73 15.71 -7.80 -23.20
CA PRO A 73 15.17 -8.14 -21.90
C PRO A 73 13.64 -8.12 -22.03
N ALA A 74 12.99 -9.19 -21.54
CA ALA A 74 11.55 -9.35 -21.70
C ALA A 74 10.84 -8.08 -21.25
N THR A 75 10.12 -7.44 -22.19
CA THR A 75 9.38 -6.21 -21.92
C THR A 75 8.31 -6.52 -20.87
N LYS A 76 8.51 -6.06 -19.63
CA LYS A 76 7.53 -6.27 -18.54
C LYS A 76 6.15 -5.86 -19.03
N THR A 77 5.20 -6.79 -18.93
CA THR A 77 3.81 -6.53 -19.25
C THR A 77 3.14 -5.76 -18.11
N VAL A 78 1.94 -5.24 -18.36
CA VAL A 78 1.14 -4.59 -17.30
C VAL A 78 0.84 -5.57 -16.17
N VAL A 79 0.58 -6.84 -16.50
CA VAL A 79 0.29 -7.90 -15.53
C VAL A 79 1.49 -8.18 -14.63
N ASP A 80 2.70 -8.26 -15.20
CA ASP A 80 3.93 -8.47 -14.41
C ASP A 80 4.15 -7.33 -13.40
N LEU A 81 3.88 -6.08 -13.81
CA LEU A 81 3.99 -4.91 -12.94
C LEU A 81 2.93 -4.90 -11.83
N GLU A 82 1.69 -5.29 -12.12
CA GLU A 82 0.61 -5.38 -11.11
C GLU A 82 0.92 -6.47 -10.07
N VAL A 83 1.42 -7.62 -10.50
CA VAL A 83 1.87 -8.70 -9.61
C VAL A 83 3.05 -8.25 -8.75
N ASP A 84 4.05 -7.57 -9.33
CA ASP A 84 5.18 -7.01 -8.56
C ASP A 84 4.70 -6.03 -7.47
N ILE A 85 3.78 -5.12 -7.79
CA ILE A 85 3.25 -4.12 -6.84
C ILE A 85 2.55 -4.81 -5.66
N LEU A 86 1.67 -5.77 -5.92
CA LEU A 86 0.94 -6.49 -4.87
C LEU A 86 1.89 -7.33 -4.00
N GLN A 87 2.91 -7.95 -4.57
CA GLN A 87 3.95 -8.66 -3.81
C GLN A 87 4.78 -7.72 -2.92
N GLN A 88 5.17 -6.54 -3.42
CA GLN A 88 5.87 -5.54 -2.59
C GLN A 88 4.98 -5.03 -1.45
N ASN A 89 3.69 -4.79 -1.70
CA ASN A 89 2.75 -4.44 -0.64
C ASN A 89 2.66 -5.56 0.42
N GLN A 90 2.59 -6.83 0.02
CA GLN A 90 2.49 -7.95 0.95
C GLN A 90 3.69 -8.05 1.91
N LEU A 91 4.91 -7.84 1.41
CA LEU A 91 6.12 -7.81 2.24
C LEU A 91 6.10 -6.67 3.27
N LEU A 92 5.53 -5.51 2.91
CA LEU A 92 5.38 -4.39 3.82
C LEU A 92 4.24 -4.61 4.82
N ALA A 93 3.14 -5.27 4.41
CA ALA A 93 2.03 -5.66 5.26
C ALA A 93 2.48 -6.65 6.34
N GLU A 94 3.30 -7.65 5.99
CA GLU A 94 3.92 -8.57 6.96
C GLU A 94 4.80 -7.85 7.98
N ARG A 95 5.57 -6.84 7.54
CA ARG A 95 6.37 -5.99 8.43
C ARG A 95 5.49 -5.17 9.38
N ASN A 96 4.40 -4.58 8.89
CA ASN A 96 3.44 -3.84 9.72
C ASN A 96 2.78 -4.76 10.75
N ARG A 97 2.35 -5.95 10.33
CA ARG A 97 1.79 -6.99 11.20
C ARG A 97 2.77 -7.40 12.30
N GLY A 98 4.04 -7.57 11.96
CA GLY A 98 5.11 -7.83 12.93
C GLY A 98 5.30 -6.69 13.94
N TYR A 99 5.25 -5.44 13.48
CA TYR A 99 5.28 -4.26 14.36
C TYR A 99 4.07 -4.19 15.30
N PHE A 100 2.86 -4.46 14.79
CA PHE A 100 1.65 -4.46 15.61
C PHE A 100 1.70 -5.56 16.68
N ALA A 101 2.07 -6.79 16.28
CA ALA A 101 2.20 -7.92 17.20
C ALA A 101 3.27 -7.67 18.28
N ALA A 102 4.44 -7.13 17.92
CA ALA A 102 5.51 -6.81 18.86
C ALA A 102 5.17 -5.71 19.87
N LYS A 103 4.10 -4.93 19.62
CA LYS A 103 3.59 -3.87 20.49
C LYS A 103 2.22 -4.17 21.11
N SER A 104 1.66 -5.37 20.92
CA SER A 104 0.28 -5.70 21.32
C SER A 104 -0.78 -4.76 20.73
N ILE A 105 -0.56 -4.20 19.53
CA ILE A 105 -1.51 -3.28 18.89
C ILE A 105 -2.57 -4.09 18.14
N LEU A 106 -3.84 -3.89 18.50
CA LEU A 106 -4.97 -4.40 17.72
C LEU A 106 -5.26 -3.43 16.55
N ALA A 107 -4.69 -3.71 15.38
CA ALA A 107 -4.93 -2.92 14.17
C ALA A 107 -6.21 -3.37 13.44
N LEU A 108 -7.13 -2.43 13.20
CA LEU A 108 -8.43 -2.64 12.55
C LEU A 108 -8.57 -1.74 11.32
N ASN A 109 -8.71 -2.32 10.13
CA ASN A 109 -8.88 -1.60 8.85
C ASN A 109 -10.38 -1.41 8.54
N LEU A 110 -10.87 -0.17 8.60
CA LEU A 110 -12.28 0.17 8.36
C LEU A 110 -12.48 0.55 6.88
N VAL A 111 -13.23 -0.27 6.14
CA VAL A 111 -13.49 -0.08 4.70
C VAL A 111 -14.99 0.09 4.43
N SER A 112 -15.35 0.90 3.43
CA SER A 112 -16.76 1.20 3.09
C SER A 112 -16.88 1.88 1.73
N SER A 113 -18.10 2.12 1.25
CA SER A 113 -18.36 3.15 0.23
C SER A 113 -18.16 4.57 0.81
N PRO A 114 -18.02 5.61 -0.02
CA PRO A 114 -18.18 6.99 0.44
C PRO A 114 -19.54 7.20 1.11
N GLY A 115 -19.56 7.92 2.25
CA GLY A 115 -20.82 8.25 2.94
C GLY A 115 -21.48 7.15 3.78
N SER A 116 -20.93 5.92 3.82
CA SER A 116 -21.49 4.82 4.64
C SER A 116 -21.45 5.04 6.17
N GLY A 117 -20.83 6.13 6.63
CA GLY A 117 -20.81 6.52 8.06
C GLY A 117 -19.63 6.02 8.88
N LYS A 118 -18.50 5.59 8.26
CA LYS A 118 -17.30 5.12 8.97
C LYS A 118 -16.85 6.08 10.08
N THR A 119 -16.57 7.33 9.74
CA THR A 119 -16.09 8.34 10.68
C THR A 119 -17.06 8.55 11.83
N SER A 120 -18.36 8.58 11.55
CA SER A 120 -19.40 8.76 12.58
C SER A 120 -19.45 7.56 13.55
N LEU A 121 -19.29 6.34 13.03
CA LEU A 121 -19.17 5.13 13.85
C LEU A 121 -17.86 5.14 14.67
N LEU A 122 -16.77 5.59 14.07
CA LEU A 122 -15.46 5.69 14.72
C LEU A 122 -15.46 6.75 15.83
N GLU A 123 -16.00 7.94 15.59
CA GLU A 123 -16.17 8.99 16.60
C GLU A 123 -16.95 8.48 17.82
N GLN A 124 -18.07 7.79 17.61
CA GLN A 124 -18.85 7.21 18.69
C GLN A 124 -18.05 6.12 19.43
N THR A 125 -17.38 5.23 18.69
CA THR A 125 -16.55 4.15 19.25
C THR A 125 -15.41 4.70 20.12
N LEU A 126 -14.70 5.74 19.67
CA LEU A 126 -13.62 6.39 20.40
C LEU A 126 -14.13 7.06 21.69
N ASN A 127 -15.29 7.70 21.64
CA ASN A 127 -15.93 8.28 22.82
C ASN A 127 -16.37 7.21 23.82
N ASP A 128 -16.92 6.08 23.36
CA ASP A 128 -17.37 4.97 24.21
C ASP A 128 -16.20 4.18 24.83
N LEU A 129 -15.04 4.11 24.17
CA LEU A 129 -13.81 3.48 24.68
C LEU A 129 -12.95 4.41 25.56
N LYS A 130 -13.26 5.72 25.60
CA LYS A 130 -12.49 6.74 26.30
C LYS A 130 -12.31 6.40 27.79
N GLY A 131 -11.06 6.31 28.24
CA GLY A 131 -10.71 5.94 29.61
C GLY A 131 -10.85 4.45 29.95
N LYS A 132 -11.27 3.60 28.99
CA LYS A 132 -11.33 2.14 29.13
C LYS A 132 -10.20 1.45 28.35
N THR A 133 -9.88 1.97 27.18
CA THR A 133 -8.84 1.43 26.29
C THR A 133 -8.21 2.57 25.50
N ASP A 134 -6.88 2.66 25.53
CA ASP A 134 -6.17 3.63 24.70
C ASP A 134 -6.39 3.29 23.21
N CYS A 135 -6.69 4.32 22.44
CA CYS A 135 -6.95 4.22 21.00
C CYS A 135 -6.07 5.21 20.25
N SER A 136 -5.77 4.93 18.99
CA SER A 136 -5.16 5.88 18.05
C SER A 136 -5.69 5.61 16.65
N VAL A 137 -5.55 6.59 15.75
CA VAL A 137 -6.16 6.53 14.41
C VAL A 137 -5.15 6.88 13.32
N ILE A 138 -5.17 6.11 12.24
CA ILE A 138 -4.71 6.55 10.92
C ILE A 138 -5.98 6.77 10.10
N GLU A 139 -6.18 7.97 9.60
CA GLU A 139 -7.32 8.32 8.74
C GLU A 139 -6.80 8.54 7.32
N GLY A 140 -7.53 8.09 6.32
CA GLY A 140 -7.12 8.07 4.92
C GLY A 140 -8.24 8.48 3.98
N ASP A 141 -8.07 9.63 3.33
CA ASP A 141 -8.96 10.14 2.28
C ASP A 141 -8.14 10.62 1.07
N GLN A 142 -8.79 10.93 -0.05
CA GLN A 142 -8.13 11.50 -1.22
C GLN A 142 -7.65 12.92 -0.98
N GLN A 143 -8.47 13.72 -0.30
CA GLN A 143 -8.29 15.16 -0.08
C GLN A 143 -8.91 15.62 1.24
N SER A 144 -8.56 16.84 1.65
CA SER A 144 -9.08 17.53 2.83
C SER A 144 -8.46 17.06 4.17
N SER A 145 -9.16 17.36 5.27
CA SER A 145 -8.87 16.86 6.60
C SER A 145 -10.12 16.85 7.49
N GLN A 146 -11.31 16.80 6.89
CA GLN A 146 -12.56 16.99 7.64
C GLN A 146 -12.76 15.88 8.67
N ASP A 147 -12.49 14.64 8.28
CA ASP A 147 -12.67 13.47 9.13
C ASP A 147 -11.54 13.33 10.16
N ALA A 148 -10.28 13.63 9.82
CA ALA A 148 -9.21 13.76 10.82
C ALA A 148 -9.48 14.86 11.87
N ASN A 149 -10.07 16.01 11.49
CA ASN A 149 -10.45 17.06 12.46
C ASN A 149 -11.59 16.60 13.39
N ARG A 150 -12.57 15.86 12.87
CA ARG A 150 -13.66 15.23 13.65
C ARG A 150 -13.12 14.23 14.65
N ILE A 151 -12.27 13.31 14.20
CA ILE A 151 -11.61 12.31 15.04
C ILE A 151 -10.75 12.98 16.12
N ALA A 152 -9.98 14.02 15.78
CA ALA A 152 -9.16 14.76 16.75
C ALA A 152 -10.01 15.40 17.88
N ALA A 153 -11.26 15.79 17.62
CA ALA A 153 -12.17 16.32 18.63
C ALA A 153 -12.54 15.30 19.73
N THR A 154 -12.43 13.98 19.45
CA THR A 154 -12.58 12.92 20.46
C THR A 154 -11.42 12.87 21.46
N GLN A 155 -10.30 13.54 21.13
CA GLN A 155 -8.99 13.47 21.80
C GLN A 155 -8.21 12.15 21.58
N ALA A 156 -8.60 11.34 20.58
CA ALA A 156 -7.74 10.28 20.09
C ALA A 156 -6.58 10.86 19.25
N PRO A 157 -5.32 10.40 19.42
CA PRO A 157 -4.22 10.75 18.52
C PRO A 157 -4.53 10.28 17.09
N VAL A 158 -4.44 11.19 16.11
CA VAL A 158 -4.74 10.89 14.71
C VAL A 158 -3.67 11.41 13.75
N VAL A 159 -3.34 10.58 12.75
CA VAL A 159 -2.57 10.97 11.56
C VAL A 159 -3.47 10.87 10.33
N GLN A 160 -3.60 11.98 9.60
CA GLN A 160 -4.19 12.02 8.26
C GLN A 160 -3.19 11.48 7.24
N ILE A 161 -3.68 10.71 6.29
CA ILE A 161 -3.05 10.44 5.00
C ILE A 161 -4.00 11.00 3.94
N ASN A 162 -3.52 11.96 3.15
CA ASN A 162 -4.18 12.34 1.90
C ASN A 162 -3.52 11.54 0.78
N THR A 163 -4.28 10.73 0.05
CA THR A 163 -3.77 9.84 -1.02
C THR A 163 -3.69 10.53 -2.39
N GLY A 164 -4.16 11.78 -2.49
CA GLY A 164 -4.14 12.55 -3.74
C GLY A 164 -5.21 12.05 -4.72
N LYS A 165 -4.82 11.12 -5.61
CA LYS A 165 -5.71 10.39 -6.53
C LYS A 165 -5.92 8.93 -6.12
N GLY A 166 -5.18 8.42 -5.12
CA GLY A 166 -5.23 7.02 -4.70
C GLY A 166 -6.61 6.61 -4.18
N CYS A 167 -7.10 5.44 -4.58
CA CYS A 167 -8.42 4.93 -4.19
C CYS A 167 -8.42 4.04 -2.92
N HIS A 168 -7.28 3.91 -2.25
CA HIS A 168 -7.04 3.06 -1.08
C HIS A 168 -5.77 3.53 -0.35
N LEU A 169 -5.59 3.08 0.90
CA LEU A 169 -4.29 3.07 1.58
C LEU A 169 -3.50 1.80 1.23
N ASP A 170 -2.17 1.89 1.19
CA ASP A 170 -1.26 0.75 1.10
C ASP A 170 -0.43 0.55 2.39
N ALA A 171 0.32 -0.55 2.46
CA ALA A 171 1.12 -0.87 3.65
C ALA A 171 2.29 0.10 3.89
N ASP A 172 2.84 0.76 2.86
CA ASP A 172 3.92 1.75 3.03
C ASP A 172 3.39 3.08 3.58
N MET A 173 2.21 3.52 3.11
CA MET A 173 1.48 4.66 3.66
C MET A 173 1.24 4.47 5.17
N VAL A 174 0.73 3.29 5.57
CA VAL A 174 0.54 2.93 6.98
C VAL A 174 1.88 2.90 7.72
N ALA A 175 2.92 2.26 7.17
CA ALA A 175 4.25 2.21 7.78
C ALA A 175 4.86 3.60 8.03
N LYS A 176 4.61 4.58 7.15
CA LYS A 176 5.03 5.98 7.30
C LYS A 176 4.20 6.70 8.36
N ALA A 177 2.88 6.57 8.34
CA ALA A 177 2.01 7.17 9.35
C ALA A 177 2.35 6.67 10.76
N LEU A 178 2.69 5.39 10.94
CA LEU A 178 3.15 4.84 12.23
C LEU A 178 4.44 5.49 12.77
N LYS A 179 5.34 5.96 11.91
CA LYS A 179 6.57 6.69 12.34
C LYS A 179 6.25 8.07 12.90
N GLN A 180 5.17 8.70 12.44
CA GLN A 180 4.68 9.99 12.92
C GLN A 180 3.80 9.82 14.17
N LEU A 181 2.78 8.96 14.09
CA LEU A 181 1.82 8.68 15.16
C LEU A 181 2.48 8.11 16.42
N ARG A 182 3.50 7.26 16.24
CA ARG A 182 4.25 6.57 17.30
C ARG A 182 3.33 5.99 18.39
N PRO A 183 2.36 5.12 18.01
CA PRO A 183 1.41 4.57 18.97
C PRO A 183 2.10 3.90 20.16
N LYS A 184 1.47 4.05 21.32
CA LYS A 184 1.82 3.31 22.54
C LYS A 184 1.68 1.80 22.27
N ASN A 185 2.22 1.01 23.18
CA ASN A 185 1.95 -0.43 23.21
C ASN A 185 0.57 -0.70 23.84
N ASP A 186 0.01 -1.88 23.58
CA ASP A 186 -1.22 -2.38 24.22
C ASP A 186 -2.46 -1.51 23.96
N ILE A 187 -2.61 -1.01 22.71
CA ILE A 187 -3.70 -0.13 22.27
C ILE A 187 -4.51 -0.74 21.11
N ILE A 188 -5.66 -0.12 20.81
CA ILE A 188 -6.37 -0.32 19.54
C ILE A 188 -5.92 0.75 18.54
N LEU A 189 -5.55 0.34 17.33
CA LEU A 189 -5.28 1.22 16.20
C LEU A 189 -6.39 1.07 15.16
N PHE A 190 -7.19 2.11 14.98
CA PHE A 190 -8.13 2.17 13.86
C PHE A 190 -7.41 2.75 12.63
N ILE A 191 -7.62 2.12 11.48
CA ILE A 191 -7.18 2.61 10.18
C ILE A 191 -8.46 2.87 9.38
N GLU A 192 -8.90 4.13 9.31
CA GLU A 192 -10.04 4.50 8.46
C GLU A 192 -9.54 4.66 7.02
N ASN A 193 -9.97 3.76 6.13
CA ASN A 193 -9.52 3.70 4.75
C ASN A 193 -10.39 4.57 3.83
N VAL A 194 -9.85 4.90 2.65
CA VAL A 194 -10.55 5.67 1.61
C VAL A 194 -11.91 5.04 1.31
N GLY A 195 -12.94 5.85 1.09
CA GLY A 195 -14.28 5.37 0.71
C GLY A 195 -14.29 4.66 -0.64
N ASN A 196 -14.03 3.35 -0.66
CA ASN A 196 -14.02 2.51 -1.84
C ASN A 196 -14.27 1.03 -1.47
N LEU A 197 -15.19 0.35 -2.16
CA LEU A 197 -15.49 -1.09 -1.96
C LEU A 197 -14.76 -2.03 -2.96
N VAL A 198 -13.81 -1.51 -3.74
CA VAL A 198 -13.06 -2.27 -4.77
C VAL A 198 -11.57 -2.25 -4.49
N CYS A 199 -10.92 -1.08 -4.55
CA CYS A 199 -9.46 -0.99 -4.43
C CYS A 199 -8.91 -1.59 -3.11
N PRO A 200 -9.47 -1.29 -1.92
CA PRO A 200 -8.88 -1.77 -0.65
C PRO A 200 -8.93 -3.29 -0.44
N ALA A 201 -9.70 -4.04 -1.23
CA ALA A 201 -9.79 -5.50 -1.11
C ALA A 201 -8.42 -6.17 -1.35
N LEU A 202 -7.68 -5.65 -2.33
CA LEU A 202 -6.41 -6.21 -2.82
C LEU A 202 -5.17 -5.82 -1.97
N PHE A 203 -5.30 -4.85 -1.07
CA PHE A 203 -4.18 -4.27 -0.32
C PHE A 203 -4.29 -4.61 1.17
N ASP A 204 -3.55 -5.65 1.58
CA ASP A 204 -3.23 -5.96 2.97
C ASP A 204 -2.41 -4.81 3.57
N LEU A 205 -2.79 -4.28 4.75
CA LEU A 205 -2.05 -3.22 5.45
C LEU A 205 -1.20 -3.79 6.59
N GLY A 206 -1.33 -5.09 6.87
CA GLY A 206 -0.82 -5.77 8.05
C GLY A 206 -1.83 -5.82 9.20
N GLU A 207 -3.08 -5.42 8.99
CA GLU A 207 -4.11 -5.38 10.03
C GLU A 207 -4.42 -6.76 10.64
N ALA A 208 -4.99 -6.78 11.83
CA ALA A 208 -5.48 -8.00 12.47
C ALA A 208 -6.88 -8.39 11.95
N LYS A 209 -7.72 -7.40 11.63
CA LYS A 209 -9.04 -7.56 11.02
C LYS A 209 -9.38 -6.38 10.12
N ARG A 210 -9.98 -6.69 8.97
CA ARG A 210 -10.73 -5.74 8.15
C ARG A 210 -12.19 -5.72 8.62
N VAL A 211 -12.80 -4.54 8.65
CA VAL A 211 -14.18 -4.31 9.09
C VAL A 211 -14.90 -3.57 7.97
N VAL A 212 -15.81 -4.26 7.29
CA VAL A 212 -16.61 -3.71 6.18
C VAL A 212 -17.84 -3.02 6.76
N ILE A 213 -18.02 -1.74 6.43
CA ILE A 213 -19.14 -0.92 6.87
C ILE A 213 -19.98 -0.56 5.64
N ILE A 214 -21.28 -0.88 5.69
CA ILE A 214 -22.26 -0.59 4.64
C ILE A 214 -23.49 0.07 5.24
N SER A 215 -24.09 1.00 4.50
CA SER A 215 -25.33 1.68 4.89
C SER A 215 -26.55 1.07 4.19
N VAL A 216 -27.72 1.11 4.84
CA VAL A 216 -28.99 0.67 4.24
C VAL A 216 -29.34 1.43 2.95
N THR A 217 -28.89 2.69 2.85
CA THR A 217 -29.07 3.57 1.69
C THR A 217 -28.28 3.15 0.45
N GLU A 218 -27.28 2.28 0.60
CA GLU A 218 -26.56 1.71 -0.54
C GLU A 218 -27.35 0.57 -1.21
N GLY A 219 -28.26 -0.10 -0.47
CA GLY A 219 -28.96 -1.31 -0.89
C GLY A 219 -28.32 -2.58 -0.32
N ASP A 220 -29.14 -3.60 -0.08
CA ASP A 220 -28.79 -4.88 0.57
C ASP A 220 -27.86 -5.78 -0.27
N ASP A 221 -27.77 -5.55 -1.57
CA ASP A 221 -26.96 -6.34 -2.50
C ASP A 221 -25.43 -6.14 -2.42
N LYS A 222 -24.93 -5.23 -1.56
CA LYS A 222 -23.49 -4.90 -1.49
C LYS A 222 -22.58 -6.10 -1.17
N PRO A 223 -22.88 -6.97 -0.18
CA PRO A 223 -22.01 -8.11 0.12
C PRO A 223 -21.89 -9.10 -1.05
N LEU A 224 -22.92 -9.21 -1.90
CA LEU A 224 -22.89 -10.06 -3.09
C LEU A 224 -22.11 -9.40 -4.25
N LYS A 225 -22.13 -8.07 -4.34
CA LYS A 225 -21.41 -7.29 -5.37
C LYS A 225 -19.92 -7.11 -5.08
N TYR A 226 -19.51 -7.17 -3.82
CA TYR A 226 -18.11 -6.97 -3.38
C TYR A 226 -17.65 -8.14 -2.48
N PRO A 227 -17.52 -9.37 -3.04
CA PRO A 227 -17.26 -10.58 -2.25
C PRO A 227 -15.81 -10.71 -1.74
N ASP A 228 -14.88 -9.93 -2.29
CA ASP A 228 -13.44 -10.00 -1.96
C ASP A 228 -13.03 -9.16 -0.73
N MET A 229 -14.01 -8.58 -0.03
CA MET A 229 -13.80 -7.65 1.11
C MET A 229 -13.68 -8.36 2.46
#